data_AF-A0A357FLD2-F1
#
_entry.id   AF-A0A357FLD2-F1
#
_cell.length_a   1.000
_cell.length_b   1.000
_cell.length_c   1.000
_cell.angle_alpha   90.00
_cell.angle_beta   90.00
_cell.angle_gamma   90.00
#
_symmetry.space_group_name_H-M   'P 1'
#
loop_
_entity.id
_entity.type
_entity.pdbx_description
1 polymer ?
#
loop_
_entity_poly.entity_id
_entity_poly.type
_entity_poly.pdbx_seq_one_letter_code
_entity_poly.pdbx_strand_id
1 'polypeptide(L)' 'MPLDSFNLSGKVALVTGGNSGIGLGMAKGLAESGADVCIWGTNIEKNERSQKELSSIGIKSHAIKCDVSSEDQVET' A
#
# COMPACT_ATOMS: atom_id res chain seq x y z
N MET A 1 -4.64 0.88 -21.37
CA MET A 1 -3.30 0.38 -21.03
C MET A 1 -2.49 1.54 -20.50
N PRO A 2 -1.84 1.40 -19.33
CA PRO A 2 -0.82 2.36 -18.89
C PRO A 2 0.23 2.52 -19.99
N LEU A 3 0.79 3.72 -20.17
CA LEU A 3 2.01 3.89 -20.97
C LEU A 3 3.10 3.00 -20.37
N ASP A 4 3.97 2.40 -21.18
CA ASP A 4 4.97 1.43 -20.71
C ASP A 4 5.84 1.95 -19.56
N SER A 5 6.10 3.26 -19.50
CA SER A 5 6.86 3.91 -18.42
C SER A 5 6.17 3.89 -17.04
N PHE A 6 4.86 3.62 -16.99
CA PHE A 6 4.07 3.58 -15.76
C PHE A 6 3.55 2.18 -15.43
N ASN A 7 3.96 1.15 -16.17
CA ASN A 7 3.58 -0.23 -15.85
C ASN A 7 4.44 -0.75 -14.69
N LEU A 8 3.80 -1.06 -13.56
CA LEU A 8 4.44 -1.61 -12.36
C LEU A 8 4.10 -3.09 -12.14
N SER A 9 3.57 -3.78 -13.16
CA SER A 9 3.24 -5.20 -13.08
C SER A 9 4.45 -6.03 -12.61
N GLY A 10 4.22 -6.87 -11.60
CA GLY A 10 5.27 -7.72 -11.00
C GLY A 10 6.20 -7.00 -10.01
N LYS A 11 5.95 -5.72 -9.71
CA LYS A 11 6.61 -5.00 -8.62
C LYS A 11 5.77 -5.06 -7.35
N VAL A 12 6.45 -4.93 -6.20
CA VAL A 12 5.83 -4.75 -4.89
C VAL A 12 6.18 -3.35 -4.41
N ALA A 13 5.17 -2.57 -4.00
CA ALA A 13 5.36 -1.23 -3.46
C ALA A 13 4.92 -1.16 -2.00
N LEU A 14 5.78 -0.61 -1.14
CA LEU A 14 5.45 -0.29 0.24
C LEU A 14 5.08 1.20 0.36
N VAL A 15 3.95 1.50 0.98
CA VAL A 15 3.52 2.87 1.26
C VAL A 15 3.36 3.09 2.77
N THR A 16 4.29 3.83 3.36
CA THR A 16 4.19 4.30 4.75
C THR A 16 3.10 5.37 4.88
N GLY A 17 2.27 5.30 5.92
CA GLY A 17 1.08 6.15 6.01
C GLY A 17 0.02 5.83 4.95
N GLY A 18 0.07 4.63 4.35
CA GLY A 18 -0.78 4.21 3.23
C GLY A 18 -2.24 3.93 3.58
N ASN A 19 -2.63 4.09 4.84
CA ASN A 19 -3.97 3.76 5.35
C ASN A 19 -4.97 4.94 5.35
N SER A 20 -4.58 6.11 4.85
CA SER A 20 -5.47 7.27 4.71
C SER A 20 -4.88 8.36 3.82
N GLY A 21 -5.70 9.37 3.49
CA GLY A 21 -5.28 10.61 2.84
C GLY A 21 -4.45 10.39 1.57
N ILE A 22 -3.35 11.15 1.45
CA ILE A 22 -2.45 11.09 0.29
C ILE A 22 -1.82 9.71 0.16
N GLY A 23 -1.40 9.08 1.26
CA GLY A 23 -0.77 7.76 1.23
C GLY A 23 -1.69 6.69 0.64
N LEU A 24 -2.97 6.70 0.99
CA LEU A 24 -3.96 5.80 0.39
C LEU A 24 -4.19 6.10 -1.10
N GLY A 25 -4.22 7.38 -1.48
CA GLY A 25 -4.29 7.78 -2.89
C GLY A 25 -3.10 7.26 -3.70
N MET A 26 -1.89 7.37 -3.15
CA MET A 26 -0.67 6.83 -3.76
C MET A 26 -0.72 5.31 -3.87
N ALA A 27 -1.13 4.60 -2.81
CA ALA A 27 -1.26 3.14 -2.84
C ALA A 27 -2.24 2.67 -3.92
N LYS A 28 -3.37 3.37 -4.11
CA LYS A 28 -4.32 3.10 -5.19
C LYS A 28 -3.72 3.31 -6.57
N GLY A 29 -3.06 4.45 -6.81
CA GLY A 29 -2.45 4.71 -8.12
C GLY A 29 -1.36 3.69 -8.49
N LEU A 30 -0.58 3.25 -7.50
CA LEU A 30 0.41 2.18 -7.68
C LEU A 30 -0.26 0.83 -7.99
N ALA A 31 -1.33 0.49 -7.27
CA ALA A 31 -2.13 -0.71 -7.50
C ALA A 31 -2.78 -0.73 -8.89
N GLU A 32 -3.39 0.38 -9.31
CA GLU A 32 -3.99 0.55 -10.65
C GLU A 32 -2.94 0.49 -11.77
N SER A 33 -1.69 0.80 -11.45
CA SER A 33 -0.53 0.65 -12.34
C SER A 33 0.02 -0.79 -12.37
N GLY A 34 -0.56 -1.70 -11.58
CA GLY A 34 -0.25 -3.14 -11.59
C GLY A 34 0.71 -3.61 -10.49
N ALA A 35 1.11 -2.74 -9.55
CA ALA A 35 1.93 -3.16 -8.42
C ALA A 35 1.09 -3.92 -7.38
N ASP A 36 1.67 -4.98 -6.81
CA ASP A 36 1.22 -5.46 -5.50
C ASP A 36 1.59 -4.42 -4.44
N VAL A 37 0.71 -4.17 -3.46
CA VAL A 37 0.91 -3.06 -2.50
C VAL A 37 0.86 -3.51 -1.05
N CYS A 38 1.83 -3.06 -0.27
CA CYS A 38 1.80 -3.13 1.18
C CYS A 38 1.59 -1.72 1.74
N ILE A 39 0.67 -1.55 2.68
CA ILE A 39 0.47 -0.30 3.41
C ILE A 39 0.86 -0.44 4.86
N TRP A 40 1.58 0.56 5.37
CA TRP A 40 1.89 0.69 6.79
C TRP A 40 1.12 1.86 7.41
N GLY A 41 0.71 1.67 8.65
CA GLY A 41 0.10 2.72 9.45
C GLY A 41 -0.08 2.28 10.90
N THR A 42 -0.27 3.24 11.80
CA THR A 42 -0.32 2.97 13.24
C THR A 42 -1.69 2.49 13.75
N ASN A 43 -2.75 2.68 12.95
CA ASN A 43 -4.12 2.28 13.30
C ASN A 43 -4.54 1.05 12.48
N ILE A 44 -4.81 -0.06 13.18
CA ILE A 44 -5.10 -1.35 12.55
C ILE A 44 -6.45 -1.37 11.82
N GLU A 45 -7.49 -0.74 12.36
CA GLU A 45 -8.83 -0.70 11.73
C GLU A 45 -8.79 0.06 10.41
N LYS A 46 -8.04 1.18 10.36
CA LYS A 46 -7.80 1.93 9.13
C LYS A 46 -7.01 1.10 8.13
N ASN A 47 -5.99 0.37 8.59
CA ASN A 47 -5.21 -0.52 7.72
C ASN A 47 -6.09 -1.60 7.09
N GLU A 48 -6.93 -2.29 7.86
CA GLU A 48 -7.84 -3.33 7.35
C GLU A 48 -8.86 -2.76 6.35
N ARG A 49 -9.42 -1.58 6.63
CA ARG A 49 -10.35 -0.91 5.70
C ARG A 49 -9.65 -0.57 4.39
N SER A 50 -8.47 0.04 4.44
CA SER A 50 -7.70 0.41 3.25
C SER A 50 -7.21 -0.80 2.48
N GLN A 51 -6.80 -1.88 3.15
CA GLN A 51 -6.42 -3.13 2.49
C GLN A 51 -7.60 -3.72 1.71
N LYS A 52 -8.82 -3.75 2.29
CA LYS A 52 -10.02 -4.23 1.58
C LYS A 52 -10.28 -3.42 0.31
N GLU A 53 -10.11 -2.10 0.38
CA GLU A 53 -10.24 -1.21 -0.77
C GLU A 53 -9.18 -1.51 -1.85
N LEU A 54 -7.91 -1.66 -1.47
CA LEU A 54 -6.83 -1.97 -2.41
C LEU A 54 -6.96 -3.37 -3.03
N SER A 55 -7.36 -4.38 -2.25
CA SER A 55 -7.61 -5.73 -2.75
C SER A 55 -8.73 -5.79 -3.80
N SER A 56 -9.68 -4.85 -3.78
CA SER A 56 -10.75 -4.78 -4.79
C SER A 56 -10.27 -4.41 -6.19
N ILE A 57 -9.04 -3.90 -6.32
CA ILE A 57 -8.40 -3.55 -7.60
C ILE A 57 -7.89 -4.80 -8.33
N GLY A 58 -7.84 -5.96 -7.68
CA GLY A 58 -7.41 -7.23 -8.28
C GLY A 58 -5.90 -7.49 -8.23
N ILE A 59 -5.18 -6.74 -7.40
CA ILE A 59 -3.77 -6.97 -7.04
C ILE A 59 -3.66 -7.64 -5.66
N LYS A 60 -2.47 -8.13 -5.29
CA LYS A 60 -2.24 -8.55 -3.90
C LYS A 60 -2.01 -7.33 -3.04
N SER A 61 -2.78 -7.21 -1.95
CA SER A 61 -2.57 -6.16 -0.97
C SER A 61 -2.34 -6.69 0.44
N HIS A 62 -1.40 -6.08 1.16
CA HIS A 62 -1.09 -6.37 2.56
C HIS A 62 -1.11 -5.10 3.39
N ALA A 63 -1.42 -5.26 4.68
CA ALA A 63 -1.49 -4.18 5.64
C ALA A 63 -0.73 -4.59 6.91
N ILE A 64 0.20 -3.75 7.35
CA ILE A 64 1.00 -4.01 8.57
C ILE A 64 0.85 -2.81 9.50
N LYS A 65 0.60 -3.09 10.79
CA LYS A 65 0.68 -2.06 11.82
C LYS A 65 2.16 -1.77 12.07
N CYS A 66 2.60 -0.57 11.74
CA CYS A 66 3.97 -0.13 11.94
C CYS A 66 3.96 1.35 12.35
N ASP A 67 4.62 1.65 13.45
CA ASP A 67 5.04 3.00 13.81
C ASP A 67 6.45 3.25 13.28
N VAL A 68 6.56 4.03 12.20
CA VAL A 68 7.83 4.33 11.54
C VAL A 68 8.79 5.17 12.40
N SER A 69 8.34 5.71 13.54
CA SER A 69 9.23 6.36 14.51
C SER A 69 9.97 5.37 15.42
N SER A 70 9.58 4.10 15.41
CA SER A 70 10.19 3.00 16.16
C SER A 70 11.01 2.12 15.22
N GLU A 71 12.34 2.23 15.26
CA GLU A 71 13.25 1.47 14.38
C GLU A 71 13.00 -0.05 14.42
N ASP A 72 12.79 -0.62 15.61
CA ASP A 72 12.45 -2.04 15.79
C ASP A 72 11.22 -2.49 14.98
N GLN A 73 10.24 -1.59 14.77
CA GLN A 73 9.03 -1.90 14.00
C GLN A 73 9.21 -1.78 12.48
N VAL A 74 10.31 -1.16 12.02
CA VAL A 74 10.66 -1.01 10.60
C VAL A 74 11.53 -2.17 10.12
N GLU A 75 12.38 -2.70 10.99
CA GLU A 75 13.34 -3.77 10.64
C GLU A 75 12.76 -5.20 10.64
N THR A 76 11.53 -5.37 11.13
CA THR A 76 10.92 -6.70 11.38
C THR A 76 10.14 -7.25 10.18
#